data_AF-A0A382G9F8-F1
#
_entry.id   AF-A0A382G9F8-F1
#
_cell.length_a   1.000
_cell.length_b   1.000
_cell.length_c   1.000
_cell.angle_alpha   90.00
_cell.angle_beta   90.00
_cell.angle_gamma   90.00
#
_symmetry.space_group_name_H-M   'P 1'
#
loop_
_entity.id
_entity.type
_entity.pdbx_description
1 polymer ?
#
loop_
_entity_poly.entity_id
_entity_poly.type
_entity_poly.pdbx_seq_one_letter_code
_entity_poly.pdbx_strand_id
1 'polypeptide(L)'
;PDEVEDLKYCVLDYTSPDVTYTHMPLIFLESFNAPSAILQVDDVQIEMPLDWSVICGEPSAGDPEILPLATINQRGFKAFETNPKTSIMPSWPFIDIVNVYTEKKWFVPKLKYGHLLCVPIEDQPKPRCLYFVKEVSKLPEVLDLDKIWI
;
A
#
# COMPACT_ATOMS: atom_id res chain seq x y z
N PRO A 1 -32.83 9.80 8.58
CA PRO A 1 -31.89 9.99 7.46
C PRO A 1 -30.60 9.29 7.83
N ASP A 2 -30.40 8.08 7.30
CA ASP A 2 -29.18 7.33 7.53
C ASP A 2 -28.04 8.14 6.92
N GLU A 3 -27.18 8.70 7.77
CA GLU A 3 -25.96 9.36 7.34
C GLU A 3 -25.19 8.35 6.50
N VAL A 4 -25.04 8.62 5.21
CA VAL A 4 -24.01 7.96 4.41
C VAL A 4 -22.72 8.41 5.07
N GLU A 5 -22.12 7.56 5.90
CA GLU A 5 -20.78 7.83 6.42
C GLU A 5 -19.90 8.16 5.22
N ASP A 6 -19.26 9.34 5.25
CA ASP A 6 -18.32 9.78 4.23
C ASP A 6 -17.14 8.81 4.21
N LEU A 7 -17.26 7.73 3.44
CA LEU A 7 -16.22 6.75 3.22
C LEU A 7 -15.00 7.48 2.68
N LYS A 8 -13.86 7.30 3.34
CA LYS A 8 -12.59 7.91 2.96
C LYS A 8 -11.55 6.82 2.78
N TYR A 9 -10.66 7.04 1.84
CA TYR A 9 -9.43 6.27 1.71
C TYR A 9 -8.23 7.17 2.00
N CYS A 10 -7.12 6.56 2.39
CA CYS A 10 -5.89 7.28 2.69
C CYS A 10 -4.86 7.00 1.61
N VAL A 11 -4.08 8.00 1.25
CA VAL A 11 -2.91 7.86 0.39
C VAL A 11 -1.70 8.48 1.05
N LEU A 12 -0.52 7.94 0.73
CA LEU A 12 0.74 8.65 0.83
C LEU A 12 0.91 9.47 -0.45
N ASP A 13 0.91 10.79 -0.31
CA ASP A 13 0.84 11.73 -1.42
C ASP A 13 2.23 12.27 -1.78
N TYR A 14 2.76 11.81 -2.92
CA TYR A 14 4.01 12.28 -3.53
C TYR A 14 3.78 13.24 -4.69
N THR A 15 2.60 13.85 -4.82
CA THR A 15 2.34 14.84 -5.89
C THR A 15 3.07 16.16 -5.69
N SER A 16 3.62 16.39 -4.50
CA SER A 16 4.42 17.56 -4.15
C SER A 16 5.70 17.14 -3.40
N PRO A 17 6.71 18.03 -3.29
CA PRO A 17 7.90 17.77 -2.47
C PRO A 17 7.60 17.49 -0.99
N ASP A 18 6.48 18.00 -0.48
CA ASP A 18 6.02 17.78 0.89
C ASP A 18 5.16 16.53 0.92
N VAL A 19 5.80 15.39 1.17
CA VAL A 19 5.13 14.08 1.22
C VAL A 19 4.25 14.00 2.47
N THR A 20 2.96 13.71 2.30
CA THR A 20 1.98 13.72 3.40
C THR A 20 0.94 12.62 3.29
N TYR A 21 0.29 12.30 4.41
CA TYR A 21 -0.91 11.46 4.40
C TYR A 21 -2.15 12.28 4.06
N THR A 22 -2.84 11.92 2.99
CA THR A 22 -4.06 12.60 2.54
C THR A 22 -5.26 11.66 2.65
N HIS A 23 -6.30 12.09 3.37
CA HIS A 23 -7.59 11.38 3.44
C HIS A 23 -8.56 11.93 2.40
N MET A 24 -8.85 11.14 1.37
CA MET A 24 -9.72 11.55 0.27
C MET A 24 -11.10 10.92 0.38
N PRO A 25 -12.18 11.65 0.03
CA PRO A 25 -13.52 11.07 -0.04
C PRO A 25 -13.59 10.03 -1.16
N LEU A 26 -14.22 8.90 -0.87
CA LEU A 26 -14.47 7.84 -1.83
C LEU A 26 -15.71 8.18 -2.67
N ILE A 27 -15.51 9.04 -3.67
CA ILE A 27 -16.60 9.45 -4.57
C ILE A 27 -16.73 8.50 -5.76
N PHE A 28 -15.61 7.98 -6.25
CA PHE A 28 -15.56 7.13 -7.44
C PHE A 28 -14.64 5.93 -7.25
N LEU A 29 -15.12 4.78 -7.73
CA LEU A 29 -14.34 3.58 -7.92
C LEU A 29 -14.01 3.41 -9.41
N GLU A 30 -12.79 2.99 -9.69
CA GLU A 30 -12.41 2.45 -10.99
C GLU A 30 -12.37 0.93 -10.93
N SER A 31 -12.67 0.28 -12.04
CA SER A 31 -12.57 -1.18 -12.15
C SER A 31 -11.73 -1.62 -13.33
N PHE A 32 -10.96 -2.68 -13.14
CA PHE A 32 -10.11 -3.29 -14.16
C PHE A 32 -9.98 -4.80 -13.91
N ASN A 33 -9.53 -5.56 -14.90
CA ASN A 33 -9.19 -6.96 -14.74
C ASN A 33 -7.66 -7.09 -14.64
N ALA A 34 -7.19 -7.83 -13.64
CA ALA A 34 -5.78 -8.15 -13.45
C ALA A 34 -5.64 -9.48 -12.70
N PRO A 35 -4.50 -10.19 -12.85
CA PRO A 35 -4.19 -11.32 -11.98
C PRO A 35 -4.13 -10.87 -10.52
N SER A 36 -4.38 -11.80 -9.61
CA SER A 36 -4.44 -11.54 -8.19
C SER A 36 -3.31 -12.27 -7.47
N ALA A 37 -2.63 -11.59 -6.55
CA ALA A 37 -1.64 -12.16 -5.65
C ALA A 37 -2.25 -12.30 -4.25
N ILE A 38 -2.13 -13.49 -3.66
CA ILE A 38 -2.35 -13.69 -2.23
C ILE A 38 -1.03 -13.45 -1.53
N LEU A 39 -0.99 -12.36 -0.77
CA LEU A 39 0.16 -11.91 -0.01
C LEU A 39 0.03 -12.43 1.42
N GLN A 40 1.04 -13.16 1.89
CA GLN A 40 1.23 -13.44 3.30
C GLN A 40 2.05 -12.30 3.90
N VAL A 41 1.51 -11.62 4.91
CA VAL A 41 2.18 -10.55 5.66
C VAL A 41 2.23 -11.00 7.12
N ASP A 42 3.39 -11.47 7.56
CA ASP A 42 3.57 -12.19 8.83
C ASP A 42 2.45 -13.22 9.10
N ASP A 43 1.45 -12.87 9.90
CA ASP A 43 0.34 -13.71 10.37
C ASP A 43 -0.99 -13.51 9.61
N VAL A 44 -1.07 -12.54 8.68
CA VAL A 44 -2.28 -12.24 7.91
C VAL A 44 -2.12 -12.46 6.42
N GLN A 45 -3.24 -12.75 5.75
CA GLN A 45 -3.30 -12.84 4.29
C GLN A 45 -4.19 -11.76 3.71
N ILE A 46 -3.70 -11.10 2.68
CA ILE A 46 -4.47 -10.14 1.89
C ILE A 46 -4.36 -10.48 0.42
N GLU A 47 -5.28 -9.91 -0.35
CA GLU A 47 -5.33 -10.10 -1.79
C GLU A 47 -5.10 -8.76 -2.49
N MET A 48 -4.13 -8.69 -3.40
CA MET A 48 -3.81 -7.49 -4.16
C MET A 48 -3.62 -7.79 -5.65
N PRO A 49 -3.84 -6.83 -6.57
CA PRO A 49 -3.56 -7.03 -7.98
C PRO A 49 -2.06 -7.28 -8.19
N LEU A 50 -1.69 -8.36 -8.88
CA LEU A 50 -0.29 -8.79 -9.03
C LEU A 50 0.56 -7.76 -9.81
N ASP A 51 -0.06 -6.96 -10.66
CA ASP A 51 0.57 -5.92 -11.47
C ASP A 51 0.84 -4.62 -10.70
N TRP A 52 0.52 -4.57 -9.40
CA TRP A 52 0.83 -3.43 -8.54
C TRP A 52 2.22 -3.58 -7.90
N SER A 53 2.66 -2.51 -7.25
CA SER A 53 3.89 -2.46 -6.47
C SER A 53 3.59 -2.13 -5.01
N VAL A 54 4.52 -2.46 -4.12
CA VAL A 54 4.45 -2.21 -2.67
C VAL A 54 5.75 -1.57 -2.21
N ILE A 55 5.69 -0.79 -1.12
CA ILE A 55 6.90 -0.27 -0.48
C ILE A 55 7.57 -1.38 0.33
N CYS A 56 8.84 -1.64 0.06
CA CYS A 56 9.68 -2.59 0.79
C CYS A 56 10.96 -1.93 1.27
N GLY A 57 11.62 -2.52 2.26
CA GLY A 57 12.89 -2.01 2.79
C GLY A 57 13.35 -2.80 4.00
N GLU A 58 14.45 -2.38 4.61
CA GLU A 58 15.00 -3.00 5.81
C GLU A 58 15.17 -1.93 6.92
N PRO A 59 14.62 -2.13 8.13
CA PRO A 59 14.68 -1.14 9.21
C PRO A 59 16.11 -0.69 9.60
N SER A 60 17.10 -1.53 9.35
CA SER A 60 18.51 -1.25 9.65
C SER A 60 19.36 -0.88 8.44
N ALA A 61 18.81 -0.84 7.23
CA ALA A 61 19.60 -0.64 6.02
C ALA A 61 18.82 -0.01 4.86
N GLY A 62 19.35 1.12 4.39
CA GLY A 62 18.89 1.79 3.18
C GLY A 62 17.55 2.48 3.33
N ASP A 63 17.18 3.19 2.27
CA ASP A 63 15.89 3.84 2.14
C ASP A 63 14.88 2.85 1.53
N PRO A 64 13.61 2.88 1.94
CA PRO A 64 12.56 2.07 1.33
C PRO A 64 12.40 2.32 -0.17
N GLU A 65 12.07 1.26 -0.90
CA GLU A 65 11.92 1.25 -2.35
C GLU A 65 10.54 0.75 -2.75
N ILE A 66 10.07 1.14 -3.94
CA ILE A 66 8.85 0.60 -4.53
C ILE A 66 9.19 -0.62 -5.36
N LEU A 67 8.76 -1.80 -4.90
CA LEU A 67 9.01 -3.06 -5.57
C LEU A 67 7.74 -3.61 -6.23
N PRO A 68 7.78 -4.05 -7.51
CA PRO A 68 6.67 -4.73 -8.12
C PRO A 68 6.34 -6.03 -7.38
N LEU A 69 5.06 -6.29 -7.11
CA LEU A 69 4.63 -7.47 -6.36
C LEU A 69 5.12 -8.76 -7.01
N ALA A 70 5.12 -8.84 -8.33
CA ALA A 70 5.66 -9.97 -9.10
C ALA A 70 7.12 -10.33 -8.78
N THR A 71 7.89 -9.47 -8.12
CA THR A 71 9.28 -9.71 -7.72
C THR A 71 9.45 -10.31 -6.32
N ILE A 72 8.39 -10.33 -5.50
CA ILE A 72 8.48 -10.60 -4.05
C ILE A 72 8.68 -12.09 -3.69
N ASN A 73 8.29 -12.98 -4.60
CA ASN A 73 8.24 -14.43 -4.38
C ASN A 73 9.52 -15.04 -3.78
N GLN A 74 9.42 -15.60 -2.57
CA GLN A 74 10.47 -16.31 -1.83
C GLN A 74 11.76 -15.51 -1.61
N ARG A 75 11.68 -14.18 -1.59
CA ARG A 75 12.87 -13.32 -1.46
C ARG A 75 13.11 -12.76 -0.06
N GLY A 76 12.24 -13.08 0.90
CA GLY A 76 12.38 -12.60 2.29
C GLY A 76 12.30 -11.07 2.42
N PHE A 77 11.56 -10.41 1.53
CA PHE A 77 11.33 -8.98 1.62
C PHE A 77 10.52 -8.63 2.87
N LYS A 78 10.70 -7.40 3.33
CA LYS A 78 9.87 -6.79 4.37
C LYS A 78 9.14 -5.61 3.78
N ALA A 79 7.85 -5.49 4.08
CA ALA A 79 7.01 -4.39 3.63
C ALA A 79 7.11 -3.22 4.61
N PHE A 80 7.02 -1.99 4.11
CA PHE A 80 6.88 -0.82 4.99
C PHE A 80 5.46 -0.77 5.56
N GLU A 81 5.35 -0.88 6.88
CA GLU A 81 4.09 -0.84 7.60
C GLU A 81 4.01 0.39 8.51
N THR A 82 2.98 1.19 8.33
CA THR A 82 2.63 2.23 9.30
C THR A 82 1.17 2.63 9.15
N ASN A 83 0.49 2.82 10.27
CA ASN A 83 -0.86 3.37 10.29
C ASN A 83 -0.78 4.89 10.45
N PRO A 84 -1.28 5.69 9.48
CA PRO A 84 -1.16 7.15 9.49
C PRO A 84 -1.90 7.84 10.66
N LYS A 85 -2.75 7.11 11.40
CA LYS A 85 -3.50 7.64 12.54
C LYS A 85 -2.97 7.19 13.90
N THR A 86 -2.30 6.04 13.97
CA THR A 86 -2.02 5.39 15.25
C THR A 86 -0.59 4.93 15.45
N SER A 87 0.18 4.77 14.37
CA SER A 87 1.58 4.36 14.48
C SER A 87 2.43 5.54 14.91
N ILE A 88 3.31 5.28 15.87
CA ILE A 88 4.32 6.25 16.35
C ILE A 88 5.62 6.08 15.55
N MET A 89 5.85 4.87 15.05
CA MET A 89 7.05 4.47 14.31
C MET A 89 6.66 3.34 13.34
N PRO A 90 7.31 3.24 12.18
CA PRO A 90 7.03 2.19 11.22
C PRO A 90 7.50 0.82 11.72
N SER A 91 6.90 -0.22 11.16
CA SER A 91 7.30 -1.61 11.34
C SER A 91 7.56 -2.24 9.95
N TRP A 92 8.15 -3.44 9.95
CA TRP A 92 8.66 -4.07 8.73
C TRP A 92 8.36 -5.58 8.70
N PRO A 93 7.08 -5.96 8.58
CA PRO A 93 6.66 -7.36 8.53
C PRO A 93 7.20 -8.06 7.28
N PHE A 94 7.42 -9.37 7.36
CA PHE A 94 7.76 -10.18 6.19
C PHE A 94 6.59 -10.23 5.23
N ILE A 95 6.89 -10.13 3.93
CA ILE A 95 5.90 -10.24 2.86
C ILE A 95 6.33 -11.29 1.83
N ASP A 96 5.40 -12.18 1.46
CA ASP A 96 5.62 -13.16 0.40
C ASP A 96 4.34 -13.43 -0.41
N ILE A 97 4.49 -13.89 -1.65
CA ILE A 97 3.37 -14.35 -2.48
C ILE A 97 3.17 -15.85 -2.23
N VAL A 98 2.04 -16.22 -1.63
CA VAL A 98 1.71 -17.62 -1.36
C VAL A 98 0.82 -18.25 -2.42
N ASN A 99 0.10 -17.45 -3.21
CA ASN A 99 -0.69 -17.94 -4.34
C ASN A 99 -0.95 -16.84 -5.37
N VAL A 100 -1.25 -17.23 -6.61
CA VAL A 100 -1.64 -16.32 -7.70
C VAL A 100 -2.87 -16.87 -8.42
N TYR A 101 -3.88 -16.03 -8.61
CA TYR A 101 -5.03 -16.31 -9.46
C TYR A 101 -4.93 -15.55 -10.78
N THR A 102 -5.32 -16.19 -11.87
CA THR A 102 -5.05 -15.71 -13.24
C THR A 102 -5.84 -14.46 -13.63
N GLU A 103 -7.05 -14.29 -13.12
CA GLU A 103 -7.89 -13.15 -13.46
C GLU A 103 -8.91 -12.85 -12.34
N LYS A 104 -8.99 -11.58 -11.96
CA LYS A 104 -10.01 -11.04 -11.04
C LYS A 104 -10.40 -9.63 -11.48
N LYS A 105 -11.68 -9.30 -11.33
CA LYS A 105 -12.16 -7.93 -11.46
C LYS A 105 -11.94 -7.17 -10.16
N TRP A 106 -11.17 -6.09 -10.24
CA TRP A 106 -10.83 -5.22 -9.12
C TRP A 106 -11.70 -3.98 -9.09
N PHE A 107 -11.95 -3.46 -7.89
CA PHE A 107 -12.59 -2.17 -7.66
C PHE A 107 -11.70 -1.40 -6.68
N VAL A 108 -11.15 -0.28 -7.12
CA VAL A 108 -10.23 0.53 -6.31
C VAL A 108 -10.65 1.99 -6.35
N PRO A 109 -10.33 2.80 -5.32
CA PRO A 109 -10.48 4.23 -5.42
C PRO A 109 -9.68 4.76 -6.61
N LYS A 110 -10.22 5.76 -7.31
CA LYS A 110 -9.49 6.40 -8.40
C LYS A 110 -8.25 7.13 -7.85
N LEU A 111 -7.06 6.63 -8.18
CA LEU A 111 -5.79 7.22 -7.75
C LEU A 111 -5.27 8.28 -8.74
N LYS A 112 -4.55 9.27 -8.23
CA LYS A 112 -3.74 10.17 -9.07
C LYS A 112 -2.31 9.61 -9.17
N TYR A 113 -1.58 10.00 -10.20
CA TYR A 113 -0.15 9.75 -10.28
C TYR A 113 0.55 10.30 -9.03
N GLY A 114 1.47 9.54 -8.45
CA GLY A 114 2.15 9.92 -7.20
C GLY A 114 1.38 9.57 -5.93
N HIS A 115 0.19 8.96 -6.01
CA HIS A 115 -0.49 8.44 -4.82
C HIS A 115 -0.12 6.97 -4.58
N LEU A 116 0.32 6.67 -3.36
CA LEU A 116 0.39 5.29 -2.88
C LEU A 116 -0.80 5.04 -1.95
N LEU A 117 -1.61 4.05 -2.27
CA LEU A 117 -2.81 3.71 -1.51
C LEU A 117 -2.43 3.03 -0.18
N CYS A 118 -2.90 3.59 0.93
CA CYS A 118 -2.81 2.98 2.26
C CYS A 118 -3.92 1.92 2.38
N VAL A 119 -3.53 0.66 2.52
CA VAL A 119 -4.43 -0.50 2.62
C VAL A 119 -4.33 -1.11 4.02
N PRO A 120 -5.39 -1.03 4.83
CA PRO A 120 -5.50 -1.81 6.05
C PRO A 120 -5.47 -3.31 5.73
N ILE A 121 -4.64 -4.08 6.42
CA ILE A 121 -4.45 -5.52 6.13
C ILE A 121 -5.23 -6.44 7.08
N GLU A 122 -5.96 -5.86 8.02
CA GLU A 122 -6.74 -6.57 9.04
C GLU A 122 -7.92 -5.72 9.50
N ASP A 123 -8.96 -6.37 10.02
CA ASP A 123 -10.14 -5.70 10.58
C ASP A 123 -9.97 -5.53 12.09
N GLN A 124 -9.20 -4.52 12.49
CA GLN A 124 -8.93 -4.15 13.87
C GLN A 124 -9.10 -2.63 14.05
N PRO A 125 -9.38 -2.12 15.27
CA PRO A 125 -9.52 -0.67 15.50
C PRO A 125 -8.28 0.16 15.15
N LYS A 126 -7.10 -0.46 15.20
CA LYS A 126 -5.81 0.15 14.84
C LYS A 126 -5.11 -0.80 13.86
N PRO A 127 -5.62 -0.91 12.62
CA PRO A 127 -5.16 -1.96 11.73
C PRO A 127 -3.75 -1.64 11.26
N ARG A 128 -2.94 -2.67 11.06
CA ARG A 128 -1.71 -2.55 10.27
C ARG A 128 -2.05 -2.11 8.85
N CYS A 129 -1.19 -1.27 8.27
CA CYS A 129 -1.41 -0.69 6.95
C CYS A 129 -0.14 -0.80 6.11
N LEU A 130 -0.31 -1.29 4.87
CA LEU A 130 0.72 -1.31 3.85
C LEU A 130 0.38 -0.33 2.72
N TYR A 131 1.38 -0.02 1.89
CA TYR A 131 1.27 1.00 0.85
C TYR A 131 1.50 0.41 -0.53
N PHE A 132 0.50 0.54 -1.40
CA PHE A 132 0.53 -0.03 -2.75
C PHE A 132 0.31 1.03 -3.82
N VAL A 133 0.91 0.83 -4.99
CA VAL A 133 0.76 1.73 -6.12
C VAL A 133 0.65 0.97 -7.42
N LYS A 134 -0.28 1.41 -8.27
CA LYS A 134 -0.48 0.86 -9.61
C LYS A 134 0.57 1.39 -10.60
N GLU A 135 0.88 2.68 -10.53
CA GLU A 135 1.77 3.32 -11.49
C GLU A 135 2.90 4.10 -10.81
N VAL A 136 4.13 3.66 -11.06
CA VAL A 136 5.35 4.19 -10.44
C VAL A 136 6.01 5.32 -11.24
N SER A 137 5.52 5.63 -12.46
CA SER A 137 6.18 6.52 -13.43
C SER A 137 6.44 7.96 -12.94
N LYS A 138 5.76 8.38 -11.87
CA LYS A 138 5.88 9.71 -11.24
C LYS A 138 6.40 9.66 -9.81
N LEU A 139 6.81 8.48 -9.34
CA LEU A 139 7.41 8.29 -8.02
C LEU A 139 8.92 8.16 -8.15
N PRO A 140 9.69 8.63 -7.15
CA PRO A 140 11.10 8.29 -7.09
C PRO A 140 11.26 6.78 -6.85
N GLU A 141 12.33 6.20 -7.38
CA GLU A 141 12.63 4.77 -7.20
C GLU A 141 12.90 4.45 -5.73
N VAL A 142 13.60 5.36 -5.06
CA VAL A 142 13.91 5.35 -3.64
C VAL A 142 13.05 6.40 -2.92
N LEU A 143 12.36 5.99 -1.87
CA LEU A 143 11.44 6.84 -1.10
C LEU A 143 12.14 7.45 0.11
N ASP A 144 12.22 8.78 0.14
CA ASP A 144 12.61 9.55 1.34
C ASP A 144 11.40 9.62 2.30
N LEU A 145 11.25 8.56 3.12
CA LEU A 145 10.21 8.47 4.15
C LEU A 145 10.62 9.14 5.47
N ASP A 146 11.85 9.66 5.56
CA ASP A 146 12.35 10.32 6.77
C ASP A 146 11.45 11.49 7.21
N LYS A 147 10.85 12.18 6.25
CA LYS A 147 10.01 13.35 6.48
C LYS A 147 8.60 13.03 6.96
N ILE A 148 8.22 11.76 6.98
CA ILE A 148 6.85 11.33 7.25
C ILE A 148 6.70 10.81 8.70
N TRP A 149 7.82 10.51 9.36
CA TRP A 149 7.86 9.95 10.72
C TRP A 149 8.52 10.86 11.79
N ILE A 150 8.96 12.07 11.44
CA ILE A 150 9.55 13.07 12.38
C ILE A 150 8.53 14.14 12.78
#